data_AF-A0A177P9N4-F1
#
_entry.id   AF-A0A177P9N4-F1
#
_cell.length_a   1.000
_cell.length_b   1.000
_cell.length_c   1.000
_cell.angle_alpha   90.00
_cell.angle_beta   90.00
_cell.angle_gamma   90.00
#
_symmetry.space_group_name_H-M   'P 1'
#
loop_
_entity.id
_entity.type
_entity.pdbx_description
1 polymer ?
#
loop_
_entity_poly.entity_id
_entity_poly.type
_entity_poly.pdbx_seq_one_letter_code
_entity_poly.pdbx_strand_id
1 'polypeptide(L)'
;MPLPDQPQAATALRDPFTPSALMYETAGAQSNAAGGYGFLPNQDAMKVPKLKLRGLLNPSGKAFIALLEVGGVGTFMVREGDEFNFDPSQPKNAIRVSKITRLSVTVETGTLGSIRVLR
;
A
#
# COMPACT_ATOMS: atom_id res chain seq x y z
N MET A 1 6.17 4.32 -66.34
CA MET A 1 6.81 4.45 -65.02
C MET A 1 5.86 3.88 -63.97
N PRO A 2 6.16 2.72 -63.36
CA PRO A 2 5.45 2.26 -62.16
C PRO A 2 6.17 2.70 -60.87
N LEU A 3 5.40 2.98 -59.82
CA LEU A 3 5.89 3.30 -58.46
C LEU A 3 6.63 2.11 -57.83
N PRO A 4 7.66 2.33 -56.99
CA PRO A 4 8.28 1.24 -56.23
C PRO A 4 7.42 0.82 -55.03
N ASP A 5 7.25 -0.50 -54.89
CA ASP A 5 6.67 -1.16 -53.72
C ASP A 5 7.40 -0.74 -52.44
N GLN A 6 6.66 -0.18 -51.48
CA GLN A 6 7.16 0.02 -50.12
C GLN A 6 7.27 -1.36 -49.45
N PRO A 7 8.43 -1.75 -48.91
CA PRO A 7 8.54 -3.02 -48.20
C PRO A 7 7.65 -2.97 -46.96
N GLN A 8 6.62 -3.84 -46.93
CA GLN A 8 5.82 -4.13 -45.74
C GLN A 8 6.79 -4.46 -44.60
N ALA A 9 6.77 -3.63 -43.55
CA ALA A 9 7.53 -3.88 -42.34
C ALA A 9 7.11 -5.25 -41.79
N ALA A 10 7.99 -6.25 -41.96
CA ALA A 10 7.84 -7.56 -41.36
C ALA A 10 7.57 -7.34 -39.87
N THR A 11 6.39 -7.76 -39.42
CA THR A 11 6.03 -7.72 -38.01
C THR A 11 6.95 -8.69 -37.31
N ALA A 12 8.09 -8.20 -36.82
CA ALA A 12 9.07 -9.01 -36.11
C ALA A 12 8.32 -9.71 -34.98
N LEU A 13 8.33 -11.04 -35.01
CA LEU A 13 7.75 -11.90 -33.99
C LEU A 13 8.32 -11.48 -32.64
N ARG A 14 7.54 -10.69 -31.92
CA ARG A 14 7.95 -10.13 -30.64
C ARG A 14 8.05 -11.28 -29.65
N ASP A 15 9.15 -11.33 -28.91
CA ASP A 15 9.28 -12.26 -27.79
C ASP A 15 8.13 -12.00 -26.79
N PRO A 16 7.26 -13.00 -26.53
CA PRO A 16 6.11 -12.86 -25.64
C PRO A 16 6.52 -12.60 -24.17
N PHE A 17 7.81 -12.74 -23.83
CA PHE A 17 8.34 -12.46 -22.51
C PHE A 17 9.08 -11.12 -22.41
N THR A 18 9.25 -10.39 -23.53
CA THR A 18 9.88 -9.06 -23.50
C THR A 18 8.84 -7.97 -23.17
N PRO A 19 8.98 -7.26 -22.03
CA PRO A 19 8.00 -6.26 -21.58
C PRO A 19 7.77 -5.14 -22.60
N SER A 20 6.54 -4.63 -22.70
CA SER A 20 6.19 -3.52 -23.60
C SER A 20 6.67 -2.18 -23.08
N ALA A 21 6.87 -1.22 -24.00
CA ALA A 21 7.16 0.16 -23.62
C ALA A 21 6.07 0.72 -22.68
N LEU A 22 4.80 0.36 -22.93
CA LEU A 22 3.68 0.67 -22.04
C LEU A 22 3.80 0.04 -20.64
N MET A 23 4.37 -1.18 -20.54
CA MET A 23 4.67 -1.80 -19.24
C MET A 23 5.77 -1.05 -18.48
N TYR A 24 6.84 -0.62 -19.16
CA TYR A 24 7.87 0.21 -18.54
C TYR A 24 7.32 1.56 -18.07
N GLU A 25 6.44 2.17 -18.86
CA GLU A 25 5.82 3.46 -18.54
C GLU A 25 4.84 3.33 -17.36
N THR A 26 4.03 2.26 -17.31
CA THR A 26 3.10 2.01 -16.19
C THR A 26 3.84 1.63 -14.90
N ALA A 27 4.86 0.77 -14.97
CA ALA A 27 5.71 0.45 -13.82
C ALA A 27 6.48 1.69 -13.33
N GLY A 28 6.99 2.51 -14.26
CA GLY A 28 7.62 3.79 -13.96
C GLY A 28 6.66 4.79 -13.32
N ALA A 29 5.41 4.87 -13.80
CA ALA A 29 4.38 5.72 -13.24
C ALA A 29 3.96 5.31 -11.81
N GLN A 30 3.94 4.01 -11.50
CA GLN A 30 3.76 3.54 -10.12
C GLN A 30 4.94 3.93 -9.22
N SER A 31 6.17 3.93 -9.74
CA SER A 31 7.36 4.34 -8.98
C SER A 31 7.53 5.87 -8.85
N ASN A 32 6.97 6.65 -9.77
CA ASN A 32 7.07 8.12 -9.82
C ASN A 32 5.89 8.85 -9.16
N ALA A 33 5.13 8.21 -8.27
CA ALA A 33 4.29 8.91 -7.30
C ALA A 33 5.11 9.68 -6.23
N ALA A 34 6.25 10.25 -6.63
CA ALA A 34 7.22 11.01 -5.83
C ALA A 34 6.71 12.41 -5.40
N GLY A 35 5.40 12.53 -5.24
CA GLY A 35 4.71 13.70 -4.69
C GLY A 35 3.36 13.36 -4.06
N GLY A 36 3.04 12.07 -3.91
CA GLY A 36 1.78 11.61 -3.33
C GLY A 36 1.80 11.72 -1.81
N TYR A 37 0.97 12.61 -1.28
CA TYR A 37 0.62 12.63 0.14
C TYR A 37 -0.07 11.31 0.51
N GLY A 38 0.52 10.51 1.40
CA GLY A 38 -0.10 9.27 1.86
C GLY A 38 0.88 8.26 2.44
N PHE A 39 0.32 7.18 2.98
CA PHE A 39 1.06 6.03 3.46
C PHE A 39 1.74 5.29 2.30
N LEU A 40 3.05 5.07 2.45
CA LEU A 40 3.89 4.32 1.51
C LEU A 40 4.14 2.92 2.10
N PRO A 41 3.64 1.84 1.48
CA PRO A 41 3.94 0.48 1.91
C PRO A 41 5.45 0.25 1.85
N ASN A 42 6.05 -0.21 2.95
CA ASN A 42 7.49 -0.42 3.00
C ASN A 42 7.81 -1.87 2.60
N GLN A 43 8.75 -2.07 1.67
CA GLN A 43 9.20 -3.39 1.24
C GLN A 43 10.36 -3.92 2.11
N ASP A 44 11.04 -3.06 2.85
CA ASP A 44 12.05 -3.46 3.83
C ASP A 44 11.42 -4.05 5.09
N ALA A 45 12.14 -4.98 5.73
CA ALA A 45 11.73 -5.71 6.94
C ALA A 45 11.63 -4.79 8.17
N MET A 46 10.62 -3.93 8.17
CA MET A 46 10.20 -3.14 9.31
C MET A 46 9.83 -4.07 10.46
N LYS A 47 10.35 -3.80 11.66
CA LYS A 47 9.97 -4.57 12.86
C LYS A 47 8.51 -4.30 13.18
N VAL A 48 7.64 -5.20 12.73
CA VAL A 48 6.22 -5.18 13.07
C VAL A 48 6.05 -5.60 14.53
N PRO A 49 5.37 -4.81 15.38
CA PRO A 49 5.10 -5.20 16.75
C PRO A 49 4.19 -6.43 16.79
N LYS A 50 4.18 -7.14 17.91
CA LYS A 50 3.22 -8.24 18.10
C LYS A 50 1.80 -7.66 18.16
N LEU A 51 0.94 -8.06 17.23
CA LEU A 51 -0.45 -7.63 17.17
C LEU A 51 -1.37 -8.75 17.65
N LYS A 52 -2.41 -8.42 18.43
CA LYS A 52 -3.43 -9.37 18.86
C LYS A 52 -4.82 -8.75 18.79
N LEU A 53 -5.73 -9.43 18.10
CA LEU A 53 -7.15 -9.06 18.08
C LEU A 53 -7.79 -9.43 19.43
N ARG A 54 -8.29 -8.44 20.17
CA ARG A 54 -8.89 -8.62 21.49
C ARG A 54 -10.40 -8.61 21.48
N GLY A 55 -10.99 -7.94 20.52
CA GLY A 55 -12.43 -7.85 20.39
C GLY A 55 -12.82 -7.29 19.05
N LEU A 56 -14.08 -7.51 18.70
CA LEU A 56 -14.67 -7.04 17.47
C LEU A 56 -16.07 -6.55 17.78
N LEU A 57 -16.35 -5.30 17.41
CA LEU A 57 -17.64 -4.67 17.57
C LEU A 57 -18.27 -4.51 16.18
N ASN A 58 -19.55 -4.84 16.06
CA ASN A 58 -20.35 -4.50 14.90
C ASN A 58 -21.63 -3.81 15.38
N PRO A 59 -21.58 -2.48 15.59
CA PRO A 59 -22.77 -1.75 16.01
C PRO A 59 -23.78 -1.75 14.85
N SER A 60 -24.88 -2.47 15.05
CA SER A 60 -26.07 -2.43 14.20
C SER A 60 -25.84 -2.76 12.71
N GLY A 61 -25.02 -3.77 12.42
CA GLY A 61 -24.78 -4.27 11.06
C GLY A 61 -23.90 -3.34 10.20
N LYS A 62 -23.21 -2.38 10.82
CA LYS A 62 -22.28 -1.48 10.15
C LYS A 62 -20.90 -2.12 9.98
N ALA A 63 -19.94 -1.34 9.48
CA ALA A 63 -18.54 -1.74 9.39
C ALA A 63 -18.00 -2.18 10.76
N PHE A 64 -17.16 -3.21 10.76
CA PHE A 64 -16.54 -3.72 11.97
C PHE A 64 -15.56 -2.71 12.56
N ILE A 65 -15.53 -2.67 13.89
CA ILE A 65 -14.54 -1.95 14.68
C ILE A 65 -13.77 -3.00 15.46
N ALA A 66 -12.44 -2.99 15.39
CA ALA A 66 -11.61 -3.95 16.10
C ALA A 66 -10.99 -3.32 17.35
N LEU A 67 -10.85 -4.11 18.41
CA LEU A 67 -9.95 -3.81 19.53
C LEU A 67 -8.64 -4.54 19.25
N LEU A 68 -7.60 -3.78 18.92
CA LEU A 68 -6.29 -4.28 18.53
C LEU A 68 -5.27 -3.98 19.63
N GLU A 69 -4.70 -5.04 20.23
CA GLU A 69 -3.55 -4.92 21.13
C GLU A 69 -2.26 -4.85 20.32
N VAL A 70 -1.47 -3.83 20.61
CA VAL A 70 -0.12 -3.63 20.11
C VAL A 70 0.84 -3.91 21.27
N GLY A 71 1.64 -4.97 21.12
CA GLY A 71 2.53 -5.46 22.17
C GLY A 71 3.52 -4.39 22.64
N GLY A 72 3.51 -4.11 23.94
CA GLY A 72 4.35 -3.10 24.57
C GLY A 72 3.81 -1.67 24.51
N VAL A 73 2.67 -1.44 23.85
CA VAL A 73 2.07 -0.10 23.71
C VAL A 73 0.70 -0.04 24.39
N GLY A 74 -0.22 -0.95 24.06
CA GLY A 74 -1.57 -0.93 24.62
C GLY A 74 -2.63 -1.54 23.69
N THR A 75 -3.90 -1.37 24.05
CA THR A 75 -5.04 -1.79 23.23
C THR A 75 -5.78 -0.58 22.70
N PHE A 76 -6.04 -0.57 21.40
CA PHE A 76 -6.65 0.53 20.68
C PHE A 76 -7.91 0.08 19.95
N MET A 77 -8.88 0.98 19.83
CA MET A 77 -10.06 0.77 19.00
C MET A 77 -9.75 1.32 17.60
N VAL A 78 -9.84 0.47 16.58
CA VAL A 78 -9.45 0.79 15.20
C VAL A 78 -10.55 0.44 14.20
N ARG A 79 -10.56 1.15 13.08
CA ARG A 79 -11.45 0.96 11.92
C ARG A 79 -10.61 0.76 10.66
N GLU A 80 -11.26 0.28 9.60
CA GLU A 80 -10.63 0.22 8.27
C GLU A 80 -10.23 1.64 7.82
N GLY A 81 -9.01 1.76 7.31
CA GLY A 81 -8.41 3.04 6.90
C GLY A 81 -7.67 3.78 8.02
N ASP A 82 -7.76 3.35 9.28
CA ASP A 82 -7.02 3.99 10.36
C ASP A 82 -5.50 3.79 10.19
N GLU A 83 -4.75 4.87 10.39
CA GLU A 83 -3.30 4.91 10.32
C GLU A 83 -2.74 5.39 11.67
N PHE A 84 -1.78 4.65 12.23
CA PHE A 84 -1.16 5.04 13.49
C PHE A 84 0.31 4.64 13.59
N ASN A 85 1.06 5.45 14.33
CA ASN A 85 2.42 5.13 14.74
C ASN A 85 2.40 4.27 16.01
N PHE A 86 3.25 3.25 16.07
CA PHE A 86 3.36 2.34 17.21
C PHE A 86 4.70 2.47 17.96
N ASP A 87 5.64 3.23 17.40
CA ASP A 87 6.97 3.45 17.97
C ASP A 87 7.29 4.96 17.92
N PRO A 88 7.19 5.67 19.06
CA PRO A 88 7.49 7.10 19.14
C PRO A 88 8.94 7.43 18.76
N SER A 89 9.87 6.48 18.90
CA SER A 89 11.27 6.67 18.52
C SER A 89 11.48 6.63 17.00
N GLN A 90 10.54 6.03 16.27
CA GLN A 90 10.53 5.93 14.82
C GLN A 90 9.26 6.58 14.26
N PRO A 91 9.15 7.92 14.28
CA PRO A 91 7.89 8.62 13.97
C PRO A 91 7.42 8.44 12.52
N LYS A 92 8.32 8.07 11.61
CA LYS A 92 7.98 7.79 10.21
C LYS A 92 7.25 6.46 10.05
N ASN A 93 7.42 5.54 11.00
CA ASN A 93 6.95 4.18 10.91
C ASN A 93 5.48 4.07 11.31
N ALA A 94 4.66 3.40 10.51
CA ALA A 94 3.23 3.32 10.76
C ALA A 94 2.60 2.00 10.31
N ILE A 95 1.43 1.76 10.88
CA ILE A 95 0.55 0.66 10.52
C ILE A 95 -0.76 1.27 10.03
N ARG A 96 -1.21 0.80 8.86
CA ARG A 96 -2.54 1.08 8.32
C ARG A 96 -3.42 -0.15 8.45
N VAL A 97 -4.64 0.02 8.95
CA VAL A 97 -5.63 -1.07 8.97
C VAL A 97 -6.28 -1.15 7.58
N SER A 98 -5.92 -2.17 6.81
CA SER A 98 -6.42 -2.30 5.43
C SER A 98 -7.80 -2.97 5.38
N LYS A 99 -8.04 -3.95 6.25
CA LYS A 99 -9.32 -4.68 6.27
C LYS A 99 -9.62 -5.29 7.64
N ILE A 100 -10.87 -5.22 8.06
CA ILE A 100 -11.39 -5.86 9.27
C ILE A 100 -12.49 -6.84 8.87
N THR A 101 -12.26 -8.12 9.16
CA THR A 101 -13.27 -9.17 9.01
C THR A 101 -13.72 -9.66 10.37
N ARG A 102 -14.72 -10.57 10.40
CA ARG A 102 -15.19 -11.18 11.64
C ARG A 102 -14.09 -11.94 12.40
N LEU A 103 -13.08 -12.46 11.70
CA LEU A 103 -12.08 -13.37 12.28
C LEU A 103 -10.64 -12.84 12.18
N SER A 104 -10.42 -11.75 11.44
CA SER A 104 -9.08 -11.25 11.19
C SER A 104 -9.06 -9.74 11.00
N VAL A 105 -7.90 -9.15 11.29
CA VAL A 105 -7.56 -7.79 10.92
C VAL A 105 -6.32 -7.87 10.05
N THR A 106 -6.43 -7.36 8.83
CA THR A 106 -5.30 -7.19 7.93
C THR A 106 -4.73 -5.80 8.13
N VAL A 107 -3.42 -5.73 8.28
CA VAL A 107 -2.69 -4.47 8.41
C VAL A 107 -1.58 -4.40 7.39
N GLU A 108 -1.26 -3.19 7.00
CA GLU A 108 -0.13 -2.88 6.14
C GLU A 108 0.88 -2.07 6.92
N THR A 109 2.16 -2.38 6.72
CA THR A 109 3.28 -1.68 7.34
C THR A 109 3.92 -0.74 6.34
N GLY A 110 4.20 0.48 6.77
CA GLY A 110 4.66 1.50 5.85
C GLY A 110 5.20 2.71 6.59
N THR A 111 5.48 3.74 5.81
CA THR A 111 5.86 5.04 6.34
C THR A 111 4.75 6.06 6.16
N LEU A 112 4.45 6.80 7.22
CA LEU A 112 3.62 8.00 7.15
C LEU A 112 4.36 9.05 6.32
N GLY A 113 3.68 9.61 5.31
CA GLY A 113 4.17 10.78 4.59
C GLY A 113 4.45 11.93 5.57
N SER A 114 5.44 12.77 5.25
CA SER A 114 5.88 13.87 6.11
C SER A 114 4.73 14.81 6.47
N ILE A 115 4.40 14.91 7.76
CA ILE A 115 3.44 15.88 8.31
C ILE A 115 4.04 17.28 8.16
N ARG A 116 3.40 18.15 7.37
CA ARG A 116 3.73 19.58 7.30
C ARG A 116 2.81 20.34 8.26
N VAL A 117 3.34 20.75 9.41
CA VAL A 117 2.63 21.65 10.32
C VAL A 117 2.67 23.06 9.72
N LEU A 118 1.52 23.55 9.27
CA LEU A 118 1.33 24.98 9.03
C LEU A 118 1.09 25.65 10.38
N ARG A 119 1.96 26.59 10.73
CA ARG A 119 1.84 27.47 11.89
C ARG A 119 1.25 28.80 11.45
#